data_AF-A0A966Q499-F1
#
_entry.id   AF-A0A966Q499-F1
#
_cell.length_a   1.000
_cell.length_b   1.000
_cell.length_c   1.000
_cell.angle_alpha   90.00
_cell.angle_beta   90.00
_cell.angle_gamma   90.00
#
_symmetry.space_group_name_H-M   'P 1'
#
loop_
_entity.id
_entity.type
_entity.pdbx_description
1 polymer ?
#
loop_
_entity_poly.entity_id
_entity_poly.type
_entity_poly.pdbx_seq_one_letter_code
_entity_poly.pdbx_strand_id
1 'polypeptide(L)'
;MMHGIQLVQDLALILAAAAVATVICQRLKQPVVLGYILVGVIIGPHTPPFSFVSNEEEIRTLAELGVVLLMFSVGLHFSFRKLKEVGFAAVVAAVFEIAGMFFLGERLGKLFGWNAMDSIFLGAILSISSTTIIAKVLE
;
A
#
# COMPACT_ATOMS: atom_id res chain seq x y z
N MET A 1 19.72 -24.97 -7.32
CA MET A 1 20.59 -23.83 -7.74
C MET A 1 19.90 -22.88 -8.71
N MET A 2 19.10 -23.33 -9.70
CA MET A 2 18.44 -22.42 -10.66
C MET A 2 17.34 -21.52 -10.04
N HIS A 3 16.59 -22.00 -9.04
CA HIS A 3 15.51 -21.18 -8.40
C HIS A 3 16.07 -19.97 -7.63
N GLY A 4 17.15 -20.14 -6.86
CA GLY A 4 17.73 -19.02 -6.10
C GLY A 4 18.32 -17.91 -6.98
N ILE A 5 18.80 -18.25 -8.17
CA ILE A 5 19.31 -17.26 -9.13
C ILE A 5 18.16 -16.43 -9.72
N GLN A 6 17.03 -17.08 -10.02
CA GLN A 6 15.83 -16.40 -10.53
C GLN A 6 15.26 -15.43 -9.50
N LEU A 7 15.18 -15.82 -8.23
CA LEU A 7 14.72 -14.92 -7.16
C LEU A 7 15.58 -13.67 -7.02
N VAL A 8 16.90 -13.83 -7.03
CA VAL A 8 17.84 -12.70 -6.92
C VAL A 8 17.72 -11.78 -8.13
N GLN A 9 17.53 -12.35 -9.32
CA GLN A 9 17.32 -11.59 -10.55
C GLN A 9 16.00 -10.80 -10.51
N ASP A 10 14.91 -11.43 -10.10
CA ASP A 10 13.58 -10.80 -9.97
C ASP A 10 13.63 -9.66 -8.95
N LEU A 11 14.28 -9.88 -7.80
CA LEU A 11 14.50 -8.84 -6.79
C LEU A 11 15.36 -7.69 -7.31
N ALA A 12 16.47 -8.00 -8.00
CA ALA A 12 17.35 -6.98 -8.58
C ALA A 12 16.59 -6.10 -9.58
N LEU A 13 15.75 -6.71 -10.41
CA LEU A 13 14.91 -6.00 -11.38
C LEU A 13 13.87 -5.13 -10.68
N ILE A 14 13.14 -5.67 -9.70
CA ILE A 14 12.12 -4.92 -8.94
C ILE A 14 12.75 -3.71 -8.25
N LEU A 15 13.88 -3.90 -7.56
CA LEU A 15 14.57 -2.83 -6.86
C LEU A 15 15.13 -1.77 -7.81
N ALA A 16 15.71 -2.18 -8.95
CA ALA A 16 16.21 -1.26 -9.95
C ALA A 16 15.08 -0.44 -10.59
N ALA A 17 13.98 -1.09 -10.99
CA ALA A 17 12.82 -0.43 -11.56
C ALA A 17 12.16 0.53 -10.57
N ALA A 18 12.00 0.11 -9.30
CA ALA A 18 11.49 0.95 -8.22
C ALA A 18 12.40 2.17 -7.96
N ALA A 19 13.72 2.02 -8.03
CA ALA A 19 14.66 3.13 -7.88
C ALA A 19 14.51 4.16 -9.01
N VAL A 20 14.39 3.70 -10.26
CA VAL A 20 14.14 4.58 -11.42
C VAL A 20 12.81 5.32 -11.26
N ALA A 21 11.74 4.60 -10.93
CA ALA A 21 10.43 5.20 -10.69
C ALA A 21 10.45 6.22 -9.55
N THR A 22 11.20 5.95 -8.49
CA THR A 22 11.38 6.90 -7.38
C THR A 22 11.98 8.21 -7.86
N VAL A 23 13.06 8.15 -8.65
CA VAL A 23 13.71 9.35 -9.19
C VAL A 23 12.74 10.12 -10.10
N ILE A 24 12.00 9.43 -10.96
CA ILE A 24 11.02 10.05 -11.86
C ILE A 24 9.89 10.71 -11.07
N CYS A 25 9.26 10.00 -10.13
CA CYS A 25 8.19 10.54 -9.29
C CYS A 25 8.66 11.76 -8.49
N GLN A 26 9.85 11.71 -7.90
CA GLN A 26 10.42 12.85 -7.17
C GLN A 26 10.66 14.06 -8.08
N ARG A 27 11.18 13.86 -9.30
CA ARG A 27 11.37 14.93 -10.28
C ARG A 27 10.05 15.57 -10.72
N LEU A 28 9.00 14.77 -10.82
CA LEU A 28 7.63 15.22 -11.15
C LEU A 28 6.84 15.71 -9.93
N LYS A 29 7.43 15.71 -8.73
CA LYS A 29 6.78 16.03 -7.45
C LYS A 29 5.52 15.20 -7.17
N GLN A 30 5.53 13.95 -7.60
CA GLN A 30 4.45 12.99 -7.38
C GLN A 30 4.77 12.07 -6.19
N PRO A 31 3.74 11.57 -5.46
CA PRO A 31 3.93 10.55 -4.45
C PRO A 31 4.63 9.31 -5.01
N VAL A 32 5.72 8.89 -4.36
CA VAL A 32 6.57 7.77 -4.83
C VAL A 32 5.79 6.44 -4.91
N VAL A 33 4.80 6.26 -4.05
CA VAL A 33 3.94 5.06 -4.02
C VAL A 33 3.26 4.82 -5.38
N LEU A 34 2.87 5.89 -6.10
CA LEU A 34 2.30 5.75 -7.44
C LEU A 34 3.30 5.13 -8.41
N GLY A 35 4.57 5.52 -8.32
CA GLY A 35 5.66 4.94 -9.11
C GLY A 35 5.84 3.44 -8.84
N TYR A 36 5.77 3.02 -7.57
CA TYR A 36 5.87 1.61 -7.21
C TYR A 36 4.71 0.78 -7.76
N ILE A 37 3.48 1.30 -7.70
CA ILE A 37 2.30 0.64 -8.27
C ILE A 37 2.44 0.51 -9.79
N LEU A 38 2.82 1.59 -10.48
CA LEU A 38 3.02 1.58 -11.93
C LEU A 38 4.10 0.59 -12.36
N VAL A 39 5.23 0.56 -11.65
CA VAL A 39 6.29 -0.43 -11.90
C VAL A 39 5.75 -1.84 -11.72
N GLY A 40 5.05 -2.13 -10.63
CA GLY A 40 4.45 -3.44 -10.36
C GLY A 40 3.45 -3.86 -11.43
N VAL A 41 2.66 -2.93 -11.96
CA VAL A 41 1.77 -3.18 -13.10
C VAL A 41 2.58 -3.50 -14.36
N ILE A 42 3.65 -2.75 -14.66
CA ILE A 42 4.44 -2.91 -15.89
C ILE A 42 5.25 -4.20 -15.91
N ILE A 43 5.91 -4.55 -14.81
CA ILE A 43 6.79 -5.73 -14.71
C ILE A 43 6.03 -6.99 -14.27
N GLY A 44 4.79 -6.80 -13.81
CA GLY A 44 3.93 -7.86 -13.32
C GLY A 44 3.48 -8.80 -14.44
N PRO A 45 3.12 -10.04 -14.10
CA PRO A 45 2.82 -11.08 -15.09
C PRO A 45 1.51 -10.83 -15.88
N HIS A 46 0.67 -9.93 -15.38
CA HIS A 46 -0.65 -9.64 -15.93
C HIS A 46 -0.65 -8.54 -17.02
N THR A 47 0.51 -7.96 -17.37
CA THR A 47 0.61 -6.87 -18.35
C THR A 47 1.56 -7.25 -19.50
N PRO A 48 1.03 -7.68 -20.67
CA PRO A 48 1.86 -7.93 -21.86
C PRO A 48 2.50 -6.62 -22.35
N PRO A 49 3.75 -6.61 -22.88
CA PRO A 49 4.59 -7.74 -23.32
C PRO A 49 5.74 -8.14 -22.34
N PHE A 50 5.77 -7.58 -21.13
CA PHE A 50 6.94 -7.60 -20.24
C PHE A 50 6.70 -8.37 -18.93
N SER A 51 6.43 -9.68 -19.01
CA SER A 51 6.37 -10.53 -17.80
C SER A 51 7.78 -10.91 -17.37
N PHE A 52 8.47 -10.00 -16.69
CA PHE A 52 9.83 -10.25 -16.21
C PHE A 52 9.87 -10.99 -14.87
N VAL A 53 8.79 -10.93 -14.10
CA VAL A 53 8.66 -11.64 -12.83
C VAL A 53 8.20 -13.07 -13.10
N SER A 54 8.98 -14.04 -12.65
CA SER A 54 8.78 -15.46 -12.98
C SER A 54 8.07 -16.22 -11.86
N ASN A 55 8.22 -15.79 -10.60
CA ASN A 55 7.67 -16.49 -9.44
C ASN A 55 6.94 -15.55 -8.47
N GLU A 56 5.63 -15.40 -8.65
CA GLU A 56 4.77 -14.55 -7.81
C GLU A 56 4.75 -14.97 -6.33
N GLU A 57 4.81 -16.28 -6.06
CA GLU A 57 4.65 -16.83 -4.70
C GLU A 57 5.86 -16.48 -3.80
N GLU A 58 7.07 -16.59 -4.35
CA GLU A 58 8.30 -16.22 -3.63
C GLU A 58 8.35 -14.71 -3.35
N ILE A 59 7.97 -13.89 -4.34
CA ILE A 59 7.93 -12.42 -4.21
C ILE A 59 6.85 -11.99 -3.22
N ARG A 60 5.69 -12.65 -3.23
CA ARG A 60 4.63 -12.41 -2.25
C ARG A 60 5.10 -12.71 -0.83
N THR A 61 5.80 -13.82 -0.63
CA THR A 61 6.36 -14.16 0.69
C THR A 61 7.34 -13.09 1.19
N LEU A 62 8.21 -12.60 0.30
CA LEU A 62 9.13 -11.50 0.62
C LEU A 62 8.40 -10.18 0.89
N ALA A 63 7.35 -9.87 0.13
CA ALA A 63 6.52 -8.69 0.35
C ALA A 63 5.81 -8.74 1.71
N GLU A 64 5.26 -9.89 2.09
CA GLU A 64 4.64 -10.12 3.39
C GLU A 64 5.66 -9.95 4.52
N LEU A 65 6.88 -10.49 4.37
CA LEU A 65 7.99 -10.24 5.32
C LEU A 65 8.35 -8.75 5.40
N GLY A 66 8.40 -8.04 4.27
CA GLY A 66 8.63 -6.61 4.21
C GLY A 66 7.57 -5.80 4.97
N VAL A 67 6.29 -6.16 4.82
CA VAL A 67 5.18 -5.55 5.57
C VAL A 67 5.30 -5.83 7.07
N VAL A 68 5.65 -7.06 7.47
CA VAL A 68 5.88 -7.41 8.87
C VAL A 68 7.02 -6.58 9.47
N LEU A 69 8.15 -6.47 8.77
CA LEU A 69 9.29 -5.65 9.22
C LEU A 69 8.94 -4.16 9.30
N LEU A 70 8.14 -3.65 8.35
CA LEU A 70 7.64 -2.28 8.37
C LEU A 70 6.75 -2.03 9.58
N MET A 71 5.75 -2.90 9.82
CA MET A 71 4.84 -2.77 10.97
C MET A 71 5.58 -2.92 12.30
N PHE A 72 6.59 -3.78 12.35
CA PHE A 72 7.47 -3.89 13.52
C PHE A 72 8.25 -2.59 13.76
N SER A 73 8.86 -2.02 12.72
CA SER A 73 9.59 -0.74 12.82
C SER A 73 8.69 0.41 13.26
N VAL A 74 7.48 0.52 12.69
CA VAL A 74 6.46 1.49 13.14
C VAL A 74 6.16 1.31 14.63
N GLY A 75 6.04 0.06 15.09
CA GLY A 75 5.88 -0.28 16.50
C GLY A 75 7.04 0.18 17.40
N LEU A 76 8.29 0.07 16.94
CA LEU A 76 9.47 0.51 17.71
C LEU A 76 9.52 2.03 17.91
N HIS A 77 9.03 2.81 16.95
CA HIS A 77 8.93 4.27 17.05
C HIS A 77 7.69 4.74 17.83
N PHE A 78 6.78 3.82 18.17
CA PHE A 78 5.54 4.15 18.86
C PHE A 78 5.78 4.38 20.36
N SER A 79 5.35 5.53 20.86
CA SER A 79 5.42 5.86 22.29
C SER A 79 4.03 5.89 22.90
N PHE A 80 3.77 4.99 23.86
CA PHE A 80 2.54 5.01 24.65
C PHE A 80 2.32 6.34 25.38
N ARG A 81 3.39 7.07 25.72
CA ARG A 81 3.29 8.38 26.36
C ARG A 81 2.72 9.42 25.40
N LYS A 82 3.24 9.48 24.17
CA LYS A 82 2.71 10.35 23.11
C LYS A 82 1.27 9.98 22.78
N LEU A 83 0.94 8.69 22.72
CA LEU A 83 -0.44 8.24 22.51
C LEU A 83 -1.38 8.75 23.60
N LYS A 84 -1.00 8.74 24.89
CA LYS A 84 -1.86 9.24 25.96
C LYS A 84 -2.11 10.75 25.86
N GLU A 85 -1.12 11.52 25.40
CA GLU A 85 -1.24 12.98 25.27
C GLU A 85 -2.26 13.40 24.19
N VAL A 86 -2.35 12.66 23.08
CA VAL A 86 -3.31 12.93 21.98
C VAL A 86 -4.45 11.91 21.87
N GLY A 87 -4.51 10.96 22.79
CA GLY A 87 -5.22 9.69 22.60
C GLY A 87 -6.72 9.83 22.45
N PHE A 88 -7.36 10.65 23.29
CA PHE A 88 -8.81 10.84 23.19
C PHE A 88 -9.20 11.49 21.86
N ALA A 89 -8.51 12.56 21.47
CA ALA A 89 -8.76 13.23 20.20
C ALA A 89 -8.47 12.31 19.00
N ALA A 90 -7.38 11.53 19.05
CA ALA A 90 -7.02 10.58 18.01
C ALA A 90 -8.04 9.44 17.87
N VAL A 91 -8.54 8.88 18.98
CA VAL A 91 -9.56 7.82 18.96
C VAL A 91 -10.88 8.36 18.41
N VAL A 92 -11.33 9.52 18.86
CA VAL A 92 -12.56 10.13 18.34
C VAL A 92 -12.43 10.40 16.84
N ALA A 93 -11.31 11.00 16.40
CA ALA A 93 -11.06 11.25 14.99
C ALA A 93 -11.05 9.97 14.16
N ALA A 94 -10.38 8.91 14.64
CA ALA A 94 -10.32 7.62 13.95
C ALA A 94 -11.72 6.96 13.84
N VAL A 95 -12.53 6.99 14.90
CA VAL A 95 -13.88 6.42 14.86
C VAL A 95 -14.77 7.17 13.86
N PHE A 96 -14.73 8.50 13.87
CA PHE A 96 -15.50 9.31 12.92
C PHE A 96 -15.04 9.12 11.48
N GLU A 97 -13.73 9.03 11.25
CA GLU A 97 -13.14 8.81 9.92
C GLU A 97 -13.50 7.42 9.38
N ILE A 98 -13.27 6.36 10.15
CA ILE A 98 -13.60 4.99 9.76
C ILE A 98 -15.10 4.86 9.47
N ALA A 99 -15.96 5.32 10.38
CA ALA A 99 -17.41 5.25 10.19
C ALA A 99 -17.85 6.07 8.97
N GLY A 100 -17.36 7.30 8.84
CA GLY A 100 -17.69 8.19 7.73
C GLY A 100 -17.31 7.59 6.38
N MET A 101 -16.07 7.14 6.24
CA MET A 101 -15.55 6.54 5.00
C MET A 101 -16.25 5.22 4.68
N PHE A 102 -16.55 4.40 5.70
CA PHE A 102 -17.30 3.16 5.52
C PHE A 102 -18.70 3.41 4.96
N PHE A 103 -19.47 4.33 5.57
CA PHE A 103 -20.81 4.68 5.08
C PHE A 103 -20.76 5.30 3.70
N LEU A 104 -19.76 6.15 3.41
CA LEU A 104 -19.60 6.75 2.09
C LEU A 104 -19.34 5.68 1.02
N GLY A 105 -18.42 4.75 1.30
CA GLY A 105 -18.11 3.65 0.38
C GLY A 105 -19.28 2.70 0.16
N GLU A 106 -20.01 2.35 1.22
CA GLU A 106 -21.20 1.50 1.12
C GLU A 106 -22.31 2.15 0.28
N ARG A 107 -22.53 3.47 0.45
CA ARG A 107 -23.49 4.22 -0.37
C ARG A 107 -23.05 4.32 -1.83
N LEU A 108 -21.77 4.54 -2.08
CA LEU A 108 -21.22 4.58 -3.43
C LEU A 108 -21.38 3.23 -4.14
N GLY A 109 -21.04 2.12 -3.48
CA GLY A 109 -21.23 0.76 -4.05
C GLY A 109 -22.68 0.49 -4.42
N LYS A 110 -23.63 0.88 -3.56
CA LYS A 110 -25.06 0.80 -3.86
C LYS A 110 -25.49 1.69 -5.02
N LEU A 111 -24.93 2.90 -5.14
CA LEU A 111 -25.22 3.82 -6.25
C LEU A 111 -24.74 3.23 -7.58
N PHE A 112 -23.63 2.50 -7.58
CA PHE A 112 -23.13 1.75 -8.74
C PHE A 112 -23.91 0.45 -9.02
N GLY A 113 -24.94 0.14 -8.23
CA GLY A 113 -25.78 -1.05 -8.38
C GLY A 113 -25.11 -2.34 -7.94
N TRP A 114 -24.06 -2.27 -7.11
CA TRP A 114 -23.37 -3.46 -6.61
C TRP A 114 -24.18 -4.17 -5.54
N ASN A 115 -23.87 -5.44 -5.31
CA ASN A 115 -24.51 -6.21 -4.25
C ASN A 115 -24.14 -5.64 -2.86
N ALA A 116 -24.93 -5.97 -1.84
CA ALA A 116 -24.72 -5.52 -0.47
C ALA A 116 -23.33 -5.90 0.06
N MET A 117 -22.88 -7.12 -0.22
CA MET A 117 -21.55 -7.57 0.21
C MET A 117 -20.43 -6.79 -0.46
N ASP A 118 -20.49 -6.58 -1.78
CA ASP A 118 -19.46 -5.82 -2.52
C ASP A 118 -19.39 -4.36 -2.04
N SER A 119 -20.55 -3.77 -1.74
CA SER A 119 -20.64 -2.40 -1.21
C SER A 119 -20.06 -2.29 0.20
N ILE A 120 -20.29 -3.29 1.06
CA ILE A 120 -19.67 -3.37 2.39
C ILE A 120 -18.15 -3.51 2.28
N PHE A 121 -17.68 -4.34 1.35
CA PHE A 121 -16.25 -4.51 1.08
C PHE A 121 -15.61 -3.20 0.60
N LEU A 122 -16.27 -2.46 -0.29
CA LEU A 122 -15.81 -1.15 -0.73
C LEU A 122 -15.70 -0.17 0.45
N GLY A 123 -16.73 -0.11 1.30
CA GLY A 123 -16.71 0.70 2.52
C GLY A 123 -15.54 0.36 3.44
N ALA A 124 -15.28 -0.94 3.66
CA ALA A 124 -14.17 -1.39 4.49
C ALA A 124 -12.81 -0.99 3.90
N ILE A 125 -12.60 -1.20 2.60
CA ILE A 125 -11.34 -0.84 1.92
C ILE A 125 -11.09 0.68 1.99
N LEU A 126 -12.13 1.50 1.78
CA LEU A 126 -12.01 2.96 1.82
C LEU A 126 -11.79 3.52 3.23
N SER A 127 -12.18 2.79 4.28
CA SER A 127 -11.95 3.19 5.66
C SER A 127 -10.50 3.05 6.14
N ILE A 128 -9.63 2.41 5.35
CA ILE A 128 -8.22 2.25 5.68
C ILE A 128 -7.43 3.44 5.13
N SER A 129 -6.83 4.23 6.02
CA SER A 129 -6.01 5.39 5.66
C SER A 129 -4.51 5.08 5.69
N SER A 130 -3.74 5.63 4.74
CA SER A 130 -2.27 5.55 4.72
C SER A 130 -1.66 6.86 5.19
N THR A 131 -1.37 6.94 6.49
CA THR A 131 -0.83 8.14 7.15
C THR A 131 0.50 8.60 6.51
N THR A 132 1.33 7.66 6.05
CA THR A 132 2.61 7.95 5.40
C THR A 132 2.45 8.71 4.08
N ILE A 133 1.39 8.43 3.31
CA ILE A 133 1.13 9.13 2.05
C ILE A 133 0.64 10.55 2.32
N ILE A 134 -0.31 10.70 3.25
CA ILE A 134 -0.87 12.02 3.60
C ILE A 134 0.21 12.92 4.20
N ALA A 135 1.05 12.41 5.09
CA ALA A 135 2.18 13.16 5.65
C ALA A 135 3.11 13.69 4.55
N LYS A 136 3.38 12.89 3.51
CA LYS A 136 4.23 13.30 2.39
C LYS A 136 3.61 14.34 1.46
N VAL A 137 2.28 14.42 1.41
CA VAL A 137 1.54 15.43 0.62
C VAL A 137 1.41 16.75 1.39
N LEU A 138 1.38 16.68 2.73
CA LEU A 138 1.21 17.84 3.60
C LEU A 138 2.53 18.55 3.94
N GLU A 139 3.67 17.84 3.88
CA GLU A 139 5.04 18.38 3.92
C GLU A 139 5.45 19.07 2.61
#